data_AF-A0A954ZW67-F1
#
_entry.id   AF-A0A954ZW67-F1
#
_cell.length_a   1.000
_cell.length_b   1.000
_cell.length_c   1.000
_cell.angle_alpha   90.00
_cell.angle_beta   90.00
_cell.angle_gamma   90.00
#
_symmetry.space_group_name_H-M   'P 1'
#
loop_
_entity.id
_entity.type
_entity.pdbx_description
1 polymer ?
#
loop_
_entity_poly.entity_id
_entity_poly.type
_entity_poly.pdbx_seq_one_letter_code
_entity_poly.pdbx_strand_id
1 'polypeptide(L)'
;MAFGKKKPDRSYLQPYEDATRRGGAGFESQLWMSRAAQGTRFGVLCDLGRFGGRIVADLGCGVGDFPVYLRSHRPDDFPKSYIGIEGVHAMAQHARERIKGEGIERTLIEVGDFVADESLLDLLVHDAGAEVFVFSGSLNTLPMDRALGVLDRFWHALAASGRGTLIFNFLSLRHNKERTPALPPAVRFDPVVMMDWALDRTGLVQLRHEYLHGHDATIVMDVAAD
;
A
#
# COMPACT_ATOMS: atom_id res chain seq x y z
N MET A 1 4.53 29.63 27.94
CA MET A 1 5.39 28.45 27.67
C MET A 1 4.79 27.72 26.47
N ALA A 2 5.45 27.74 25.32
CA ALA A 2 5.01 26.97 24.17
C ALA A 2 5.46 25.52 24.38
N PHE A 3 4.52 24.62 24.67
CA PHE A 3 4.77 23.19 24.55
C PHE A 3 5.05 22.91 23.08
N GLY A 4 6.32 22.79 22.71
CA GLY A 4 6.71 22.39 21.37
C GLY A 4 6.10 21.03 21.10
N LYS A 5 5.08 20.96 20.24
CA LYS A 5 4.53 19.69 19.75
C LYS A 5 5.72 18.89 19.22
N LYS A 6 6.02 17.76 19.87
CA LYS A 6 7.07 16.83 19.44
C LYS A 6 6.72 16.46 18.00
N LYS A 7 7.65 16.65 17.06
CA LYS A 7 7.42 16.19 15.68
C LYS A 7 7.08 14.69 15.73
N PRO A 8 6.08 14.23 14.98
CA PRO A 8 5.73 12.82 14.95
C PRO A 8 6.95 11.98 14.57
N ASP A 9 7.13 10.84 15.22
CA ASP A 9 8.20 9.90 14.90
C ASP A 9 7.94 9.27 13.53
N ARG A 10 8.78 9.63 12.56
CA ARG A 10 8.75 9.17 11.15
C ARG A 10 9.90 8.19 10.83
N SER A 11 10.46 7.52 11.84
CA SER A 11 11.57 6.57 11.68
C SER A 11 11.29 5.45 10.66
N TYR A 12 10.02 5.09 10.44
CA TYR A 12 9.61 4.11 9.43
C TYR A 12 9.81 4.55 7.97
N LEU A 13 9.97 5.86 7.71
CA LEU A 13 10.31 6.38 6.39
C LEU A 13 11.82 6.47 6.15
N GLN A 14 12.62 6.50 7.22
CA GLN A 14 14.08 6.65 7.15
C GLN A 14 14.75 5.64 6.20
N PRO A 15 14.35 4.35 6.16
CA PRO A 15 14.88 3.40 5.18
C PRO A 15 14.77 3.85 3.72
N TYR A 16 13.61 4.40 3.35
CA TYR A 16 13.29 4.83 1.99
C TYR A 16 13.98 6.17 1.66
N GLU A 17 14.04 7.08 2.62
CA GLU A 17 14.81 8.32 2.50
C GLU A 17 16.31 8.03 2.31
N ASP A 18 16.86 7.09 3.07
CA ASP A 18 18.26 6.65 2.94
C ASP A 18 18.54 6.00 1.60
N ALA A 19 17.65 5.11 1.15
CA ALA A 19 17.77 4.48 -0.16
C ALA A 19 17.71 5.51 -1.28
N THR A 20 16.81 6.49 -1.19
CA THR A 20 16.70 7.59 -2.14
C THR A 20 17.97 8.46 -2.16
N ARG A 21 18.56 8.75 -1.00
CA ARG A 21 19.83 9.50 -0.91
C ARG A 21 21.01 8.74 -1.51
N ARG A 22 21.04 7.41 -1.40
CA ARG A 22 22.15 6.58 -1.89
C ARG A 22 22.05 6.25 -3.38
N GLY A 23 20.85 5.95 -3.87
CA GLY A 23 20.63 5.38 -5.20
C GLY A 23 19.73 6.21 -6.12
N GLY A 24 19.25 7.37 -5.67
CA GLY A 24 18.22 8.14 -6.37
C GLY A 24 16.81 7.61 -6.13
N ALA A 25 15.80 8.37 -6.57
CA ALA A 25 14.38 8.07 -6.34
C ALA A 25 13.79 7.02 -7.30
N GLY A 26 14.64 6.10 -7.80
CA GLY A 26 14.28 5.05 -8.75
C GLY A 26 13.81 3.75 -8.07
N PHE A 27 13.87 2.62 -8.78
CA PHE A 27 13.43 1.32 -8.26
C PHE A 27 14.18 0.91 -6.97
N GLU A 28 15.46 1.26 -6.89
CA GLU A 28 16.34 0.99 -5.77
C GLU A 28 15.87 1.65 -4.46
N SER A 29 15.11 2.75 -4.54
CA SER A 29 14.58 3.46 -3.37
C SER A 29 13.47 2.71 -2.65
N GLN A 30 12.84 1.74 -3.31
CA GLN A 30 11.66 1.04 -2.77
C GLN A 30 11.99 -0.22 -1.95
N LEU A 31 13.27 -0.57 -1.83
CA LEU A 31 13.74 -1.72 -1.04
C LEU A 31 13.19 -3.10 -1.50
N TRP A 32 12.72 -3.20 -2.75
CA TRP A 32 12.20 -4.45 -3.31
C TRP A 32 13.31 -5.43 -3.69
N MET A 33 13.00 -6.72 -3.60
CA MET A 33 13.91 -7.81 -4.00
C MET A 33 14.20 -7.81 -5.51
N SER A 34 13.18 -7.64 -6.34
CA SER A 34 13.33 -7.59 -7.80
C SER A 34 12.07 -7.06 -8.48
N ARG A 35 12.21 -6.53 -9.70
CA ARG A 35 11.09 -6.11 -10.54
C ARG A 35 10.16 -7.28 -10.88
N ALA A 36 10.71 -8.47 -11.10
CA ALA A 36 9.91 -9.67 -11.39
C ALA A 36 9.02 -10.06 -10.19
N ALA A 37 9.55 -10.01 -8.97
CA ALA A 37 8.76 -10.26 -7.77
C ALA A 37 7.67 -9.19 -7.57
N GLN A 38 8.00 -7.93 -7.84
CA GLN A 38 7.05 -6.82 -7.79
C GLN A 38 5.91 -7.01 -8.80
N GLY A 39 6.21 -7.35 -10.06
CA GLY A 39 5.20 -7.65 -11.07
C GLY A 39 4.32 -8.84 -10.71
N THR A 40 4.88 -9.87 -10.07
CA THR A 40 4.09 -11.02 -9.57
C THR A 40 3.09 -10.59 -8.49
N ARG A 41 3.52 -9.76 -7.54
CA ARG A 41 2.63 -9.19 -6.52
C ARG A 41 1.53 -8.34 -7.13
N PHE A 42 1.85 -7.47 -8.08
CA PHE A 42 0.86 -6.65 -8.75
C PHE A 42 -0.16 -7.50 -9.52
N GLY A 43 0.28 -8.58 -10.15
CA GLY A 43 -0.63 -9.56 -10.74
C GLY A 43 -1.65 -10.09 -9.73
N VAL A 44 -1.18 -10.50 -8.54
CA VAL A 44 -2.06 -10.95 -7.45
C VAL A 44 -3.00 -9.84 -6.97
N LEU A 45 -2.53 -8.60 -6.82
CA LEU A 45 -3.40 -7.47 -6.47
C LEU A 45 -4.51 -7.28 -7.51
N CYS A 46 -4.19 -7.38 -8.80
CA CYS A 46 -5.17 -7.26 -9.89
C CYS A 46 -6.17 -8.42 -9.90
N ASP A 47 -5.71 -9.64 -9.66
CA ASP A 47 -6.57 -10.82 -9.67
C ASP A 47 -7.60 -10.80 -8.53
N LEU A 48 -7.29 -10.14 -7.40
CA LEU A 48 -8.19 -10.05 -6.25
C LEU A 48 -8.97 -8.73 -6.16
N GLY A 49 -8.36 -7.62 -6.55
CA GLY A 49 -8.76 -6.28 -6.11
C GLY A 49 -9.90 -5.62 -6.89
N ARG A 50 -10.17 -6.05 -8.13
CA ARG A 50 -11.23 -5.52 -9.02
C ARG A 50 -11.28 -3.99 -9.02
N PHE A 51 -10.41 -3.36 -9.80
CA PHE A 51 -10.19 -1.91 -9.74
C PHE A 51 -11.06 -1.11 -10.73
N GLY A 52 -11.53 -1.74 -11.80
CA GLY A 52 -12.25 -1.11 -12.89
C GLY A 52 -13.47 -0.32 -12.42
N GLY A 53 -13.59 0.93 -12.88
CA GLY A 53 -14.71 1.81 -12.55
C GLY A 53 -14.69 2.41 -11.14
N ARG A 54 -13.73 2.02 -10.28
CA ARG A 54 -13.63 2.49 -8.88
C ARG A 54 -12.62 3.61 -8.72
N ILE A 55 -12.72 4.33 -7.60
CA ILE A 55 -11.69 5.27 -7.16
C ILE A 55 -10.75 4.53 -6.19
N VAL A 56 -9.48 4.42 -6.58
CA VAL A 56 -8.46 3.67 -5.84
C VAL A 56 -7.47 4.65 -5.22
N ALA A 57 -7.20 4.50 -3.93
CA ALA A 57 -6.04 5.12 -3.31
C ALA A 57 -5.00 4.05 -2.93
N ASP A 58 -3.75 4.28 -3.33
CA ASP A 58 -2.60 3.41 -3.07
C ASP A 58 -1.66 4.11 -2.08
N LEU A 59 -1.62 3.57 -0.86
CA LEU A 59 -0.98 4.16 0.30
C LEU A 59 0.45 3.62 0.41
N GLY A 60 1.42 4.49 0.11
CA GLY A 60 2.81 4.13 -0.13
C GLY A 60 3.03 3.67 -1.57
N CYS A 61 2.58 4.47 -2.54
CA CYS A 61 2.65 4.13 -3.97
C CYS A 61 4.08 4.11 -4.54
N GLY A 62 5.07 4.56 -3.76
CA GLY A 62 6.46 4.60 -4.13
C GLY A 62 6.69 5.44 -5.38
N VAL A 63 7.35 4.85 -6.37
CA VAL A 63 7.71 5.51 -7.64
C VAL A 63 6.63 5.35 -8.72
N GLY A 64 5.43 4.92 -8.35
CA GLY A 64 4.30 4.77 -9.27
C GLY A 64 4.37 3.51 -10.14
N ASP A 65 5.03 2.44 -9.72
CA ASP A 65 5.11 1.20 -10.52
C ASP A 65 3.74 0.51 -10.69
N PHE A 66 2.85 0.59 -9.70
CA PHE A 66 1.56 -0.10 -9.76
C PHE A 66 0.57 0.48 -10.80
N PRO A 67 0.34 1.80 -10.90
CA PRO A 67 -0.52 2.35 -11.97
C PRO A 67 0.08 2.10 -13.36
N VAL A 68 1.41 2.11 -13.49
CA VAL A 68 2.11 1.71 -14.72
C VAL A 68 1.80 0.25 -15.05
N TYR A 69 1.92 -0.64 -14.06
CA TYR A 69 1.60 -2.05 -14.24
C TYR A 69 0.15 -2.26 -14.69
N LEU A 70 -0.83 -1.62 -14.02
CA LEU A 70 -2.25 -1.68 -14.37
C LEU A 70 -2.48 -1.24 -15.80
N ARG A 71 -1.90 -0.09 -16.20
CA ARG A 71 -2.05 0.45 -17.55
C ARG A 71 -1.53 -0.52 -18.62
N SER A 72 -0.39 -1.18 -18.38
CA SER A 72 0.23 -2.08 -19.35
C SER A 72 -0.38 -3.49 -19.38
N HIS A 73 -0.81 -4.03 -18.24
CA HIS A 73 -1.19 -5.46 -18.12
C HIS A 73 -2.68 -5.69 -17.89
N ARG A 74 -3.40 -4.68 -17.41
CA ARG A 74 -4.83 -4.74 -17.04
C ARG A 74 -5.57 -3.45 -17.49
N PRO A 75 -5.42 -2.99 -18.74
CA PRO A 75 -5.98 -1.70 -19.16
C PRO A 75 -7.51 -1.60 -19.01
N ASP A 76 -8.22 -2.72 -19.16
CA ASP A 76 -9.69 -2.78 -19.00
C ASP A 76 -10.14 -2.71 -17.53
N ASP A 77 -9.25 -3.05 -16.59
CA ASP A 77 -9.47 -2.95 -15.14
C ASP A 77 -8.81 -1.70 -14.56
N PHE A 78 -8.32 -0.78 -15.40
CA PHE A 78 -7.74 0.47 -14.90
C PHE A 78 -8.81 1.28 -14.17
N PRO A 79 -8.52 1.83 -12.98
CA PRO A 79 -9.54 2.49 -12.17
C PRO A 79 -10.10 3.75 -12.82
N LYS A 80 -11.29 4.16 -12.36
CA LYS A 80 -11.90 5.43 -12.76
C LYS A 80 -11.01 6.61 -12.35
N SER A 81 -10.37 6.51 -11.19
CA SER A 81 -9.36 7.45 -10.70
C SER A 81 -8.36 6.71 -9.83
N TYR A 82 -7.09 7.02 -9.98
CA TYR A 82 -5.98 6.49 -9.18
C TYR A 82 -5.35 7.61 -8.37
N ILE A 83 -5.22 7.42 -7.05
CA ILE A 83 -4.60 8.36 -6.13
C ILE A 83 -3.44 7.66 -5.43
N GLY A 84 -2.20 7.98 -5.79
CA GLY A 84 -1.03 7.50 -5.07
C GLY A 84 -0.65 8.45 -3.93
N ILE A 85 -0.50 7.93 -2.72
CA ILE A 85 0.01 8.68 -1.56
C ILE A 85 1.42 8.19 -1.24
N GLU A 86 2.40 9.10 -1.17
CA GLU A 86 3.79 8.74 -0.88
C GLU A 86 4.40 9.68 0.18
N GLY A 87 5.02 9.10 1.21
CA GLY A 87 5.58 9.84 2.35
C GLY A 87 6.95 10.47 2.07
N VAL A 88 7.70 9.93 1.11
CA VAL A 88 9.01 10.40 0.67
C VAL A 88 8.88 11.31 -0.55
N HIS A 89 9.07 12.62 -0.32
CA HIS A 89 8.86 13.65 -1.35
C HIS A 89 9.58 13.38 -2.69
N ALA A 90 10.83 12.90 -2.64
CA ALA A 90 11.61 12.63 -3.83
C ALA A 90 11.03 11.46 -4.67
N MET A 91 10.49 10.43 -4.02
CA MET A 91 9.82 9.31 -4.70
C MET A 91 8.48 9.76 -5.30
N ALA A 92 7.71 10.56 -4.57
CA ALA A 92 6.47 11.14 -5.07
C ALA A 92 6.71 12.04 -6.30
N GLN A 93 7.76 12.86 -6.29
CA GLN A 93 8.13 13.68 -7.44
C GLN A 93 8.51 12.81 -8.64
N HIS A 94 9.34 11.79 -8.43
CA HIS A 94 9.70 10.85 -9.49
C HIS A 94 8.47 10.14 -10.06
N ALA A 95 7.56 9.68 -9.20
CA ALA A 95 6.29 9.08 -9.63
C ALA A 95 5.48 10.05 -10.49
N ARG A 96 5.30 11.32 -10.08
CA ARG A 96 4.58 12.33 -10.89
C ARG A 96 5.19 12.51 -12.28
N GLU A 97 6.51 12.65 -12.34
CA GLU A 97 7.24 12.83 -13.59
C GLU A 97 7.07 11.61 -14.51
N ARG A 98 7.14 10.41 -13.93
CA ARG A 98 6.92 9.15 -14.66
C ARG A 98 5.50 8.99 -15.17
N ILE A 99 4.49 9.18 -14.30
CA ILE A 99 3.07 9.11 -14.68
C ILE A 99 2.77 10.06 -15.84
N LYS A 100 3.30 11.29 -15.78
CA LYS A 100 3.18 12.27 -16.85
C LYS A 100 3.91 11.82 -18.12
N GLY A 101 5.14 11.32 -18.00
CA GLY A 101 5.95 10.84 -19.13
C GLY A 101 5.36 9.64 -19.84
N GLU A 102 4.70 8.75 -19.10
CA GLU A 102 4.00 7.57 -19.62
C GLU A 102 2.56 7.87 -20.09
N GLY A 103 2.06 9.09 -19.88
CA GLY A 103 0.72 9.49 -20.31
C GLY A 103 -0.40 8.73 -19.59
N ILE A 104 -0.20 8.37 -18.32
CA ILE A 104 -1.19 7.63 -17.53
C ILE A 104 -2.21 8.61 -16.97
N GLU A 105 -3.27 8.83 -17.73
CA GLU A 105 -4.38 9.70 -17.36
C GLU A 105 -5.11 9.23 -16.09
N ARG A 106 -5.88 10.13 -15.46
CA ARG A 106 -6.70 9.85 -14.27
C ARG A 106 -5.89 9.32 -13.08
N THR A 107 -4.61 9.68 -13.02
CA THR A 107 -3.70 9.34 -11.94
C THR A 107 -3.17 10.61 -11.28
N LEU A 108 -3.40 10.73 -9.98
CA LEU A 108 -2.85 11.77 -9.13
C LEU A 108 -1.83 11.14 -8.17
N ILE A 109 -0.71 11.82 -7.95
CA ILE A 109 0.26 11.42 -6.93
C ILE A 109 0.41 12.58 -5.95
N GLU A 110 0.20 12.30 -4.66
CA GLU A 110 0.35 13.27 -3.58
C GLU A 110 1.40 12.86 -2.55
N VAL A 111 2.02 13.88 -1.95
CA VAL A 111 2.91 13.67 -0.82
C VAL A 111 2.05 13.62 0.44
N GLY A 112 2.06 12.49 1.14
CA GLY A 112 1.27 12.30 2.34
C GLY A 112 1.80 11.16 3.20
N ASP A 113 1.64 11.30 4.52
CA ASP A 113 2.08 10.31 5.49
C ASP A 113 0.87 9.55 6.05
N PHE A 114 0.45 8.48 5.38
CA PHE A 114 -0.73 7.69 5.76
C PHE A 114 -0.63 7.08 7.17
N VAL A 115 0.57 7.04 7.76
CA VAL A 115 0.79 6.50 9.11
C VAL A 115 0.49 7.55 10.18
N ALA A 116 0.90 8.80 9.96
CA ALA A 116 0.83 9.88 10.95
C ALA A 116 -0.23 10.95 10.68
N ASP A 117 -0.69 11.10 9.44
CA ASP A 117 -1.67 12.12 9.04
C ASP A 117 -3.09 11.53 9.01
N GLU A 118 -3.84 11.78 10.08
CA GLU A 118 -5.22 11.32 10.20
C GLU A 118 -6.19 12.06 9.25
N SER A 119 -5.83 13.28 8.81
CA SER A 119 -6.68 14.08 7.91
C SER A 119 -6.75 13.52 6.49
N LEU A 120 -5.82 12.62 6.13
CA LEU A 120 -5.85 11.94 4.83
C LEU A 120 -7.11 11.10 4.64
N LEU A 121 -7.71 10.57 5.70
CA LEU A 121 -8.92 9.76 5.59
C LEU A 121 -10.10 10.59 5.11
N ASP A 122 -10.29 11.78 5.68
CA ASP A 122 -11.36 12.68 5.26
C ASP A 122 -11.16 13.09 3.79
N LEU A 123 -9.94 13.45 3.41
CA LEU A 123 -9.62 13.80 2.03
C LEU A 123 -9.88 12.63 1.06
N LEU A 124 -9.45 11.42 1.42
CA LEU A 124 -9.55 10.27 0.53
C LEU A 124 -10.99 9.75 0.44
N VAL A 125 -11.70 9.63 1.56
CA VAL A 125 -13.06 9.07 1.59
C VAL A 125 -14.11 10.12 1.27
N HIS A 126 -14.11 11.27 1.96
CA HIS A 126 -15.17 12.27 1.81
C HIS A 126 -14.98 13.14 0.58
N ASP A 127 -13.77 13.67 0.36
CA ASP A 127 -13.56 14.60 -0.76
C ASP A 127 -13.34 13.86 -2.08
N ALA A 128 -12.49 12.83 -2.08
CA ALA A 128 -12.13 12.10 -3.30
C ALA A 128 -13.05 10.91 -3.59
N GLY A 129 -13.82 10.43 -2.62
CA GLY A 129 -14.72 9.29 -2.80
C GLY A 129 -14.00 7.96 -3.04
N ALA A 130 -12.81 7.75 -2.46
CA ALA A 130 -12.05 6.52 -2.59
C ALA A 130 -12.84 5.32 -2.06
N GLU A 131 -12.91 4.27 -2.88
CA GLU A 131 -13.65 3.05 -2.60
C GLU A 131 -12.72 1.87 -2.34
N VAL A 132 -11.46 1.98 -2.76
CA VAL A 132 -10.43 0.95 -2.58
C VAL A 132 -9.21 1.58 -1.94
N PHE A 133 -8.74 0.97 -0.86
CA PHE A 133 -7.44 1.26 -0.29
C PHE A 133 -6.49 0.11 -0.55
N VAL A 134 -5.31 0.43 -1.09
CA VAL A 134 -4.25 -0.54 -1.38
C VAL A 134 -3.03 -0.19 -0.53
N PHE A 135 -2.50 -1.17 0.18
CA PHE A 135 -1.20 -1.12 0.86
C PHE A 135 -0.32 -2.20 0.26
N SER A 136 0.47 -1.88 -0.77
CA SER A 136 1.33 -2.86 -1.43
C SER A 136 2.74 -2.87 -0.83
N GLY A 137 2.88 -3.48 0.34
CA GLY A 137 4.18 -3.62 1.03
C GLY A 137 4.68 -2.38 1.76
N SER A 138 3.87 -1.32 1.79
CA SER A 138 4.14 -0.05 2.49
C SER A 138 4.07 -0.16 4.02
N LEU A 139 3.52 -1.26 4.55
CA LEU A 139 3.47 -1.53 5.99
C LEU A 139 4.75 -2.20 6.51
N ASN A 140 5.63 -2.71 5.63
CA ASN A 140 6.74 -3.59 6.01
C ASN A 140 7.90 -2.88 6.74
N THR A 141 7.78 -1.61 7.12
CA THR A 141 8.72 -0.94 8.03
C THR A 141 8.08 -0.59 9.38
N LEU A 142 6.81 -0.97 9.56
CA LEU A 142 6.05 -0.73 10.78
C LEU A 142 6.05 -1.97 11.67
N PRO A 143 6.18 -1.79 13.00
CA PRO A 143 5.81 -2.84 13.95
C PRO A 143 4.35 -3.29 13.76
N MET A 144 4.04 -4.53 14.14
CA MET A 144 2.71 -5.16 13.96
C MET A 144 1.56 -4.32 14.52
N ASP A 145 1.67 -3.87 15.77
CA ASP A 145 0.65 -3.04 16.43
C ASP A 145 0.37 -1.74 15.66
N ARG A 146 1.43 -1.08 15.17
CA ARG A 146 1.31 0.14 14.38
C ARG A 146 0.71 -0.13 13.00
N ALA A 147 1.11 -1.21 12.33
CA ALA A 147 0.55 -1.61 11.04
C ALA A 147 -0.95 -1.94 11.14
N LEU A 148 -1.36 -2.72 12.15
CA LEU A 148 -2.77 -3.01 12.42
C LEU A 148 -3.54 -1.74 12.79
N GLY A 149 -2.95 -0.84 13.57
CA GLY A 149 -3.58 0.46 13.88
C GLY A 149 -3.78 1.35 12.66
N VAL A 150 -2.89 1.31 11.65
CA VAL A 150 -3.11 1.98 10.36
C VAL A 150 -4.28 1.32 9.62
N LEU A 151 -4.21 0.00 9.42
CA LEU A 151 -5.26 -0.74 8.71
C LEU A 151 -6.64 -0.54 9.36
N ASP A 152 -6.70 -0.48 10.69
CA ASP A 152 -7.93 -0.28 11.44
C ASP A 152 -8.59 1.07 11.12
N ARG A 153 -7.80 2.16 11.10
CA ARG A 153 -8.34 3.48 10.75
C ARG A 153 -8.90 3.53 9.33
N PHE A 154 -8.18 2.97 8.36
CA PHE A 154 -8.61 2.95 6.95
C PHE A 154 -9.83 2.04 6.75
N TRP A 155 -9.89 0.90 7.46
CA TRP A 155 -11.07 0.03 7.46
C TRP A 155 -12.30 0.73 8.02
N HIS A 156 -12.19 1.39 9.18
CA HIS A 156 -13.32 2.09 9.80
C HIS A 156 -13.85 3.22 8.90
N ALA A 157 -12.97 3.93 8.19
CA ALA A 157 -13.38 4.97 7.25
C ALA A 157 -14.19 4.39 6.06
N LEU A 158 -13.76 3.26 5.49
CA LEU A 158 -14.53 2.56 4.45
C LEU A 158 -15.86 2.03 5.01
N ALA A 159 -15.84 1.39 6.18
CA ALA A 159 -17.03 0.81 6.80
C ALA A 159 -18.08 1.89 7.13
N ALA A 160 -17.65 3.07 7.60
CA ALA A 160 -18.51 4.21 7.83
C ALA A 160 -19.17 4.74 6.55
N SER A 161 -18.55 4.54 5.39
CA SER A 161 -19.13 4.87 4.08
C SER A 161 -20.14 3.82 3.56
N GLY A 162 -20.29 2.69 4.26
CA GLY A 162 -21.22 1.60 3.91
C GLY A 162 -20.78 0.73 2.72
N ARG A 163 -19.60 0.98 2.14
CA ARG A 163 -19.06 0.21 1.02
C ARG A 163 -17.56 0.40 0.90
N GLY A 164 -16.86 -0.55 0.28
CA GLY A 164 -15.44 -0.38 -0.04
C GLY A 164 -14.64 -1.65 0.12
N THR A 165 -13.37 -1.57 -0.27
CA THR A 165 -12.43 -2.69 -0.23
C THR A 165 -11.11 -2.23 0.35
N LEU A 166 -10.60 -2.97 1.33
CA LEU A 166 -9.26 -2.80 1.85
C LEU A 166 -8.38 -3.95 1.36
N ILE A 167 -7.28 -3.61 0.70
CA ILE A 167 -6.31 -4.55 0.16
C ILE A 167 -4.96 -4.26 0.78
N PHE A 168 -4.32 -5.27 1.34
CA PHE A 168 -2.98 -5.11 1.86
C PHE A 168 -2.12 -6.34 1.55
N ASN A 169 -0.99 -6.07 0.92
CA ASN A 169 0.10 -7.00 0.75
C ASN A 169 1.17 -6.74 1.83
N PHE A 170 1.76 -7.82 2.31
CA PHE A 170 2.79 -7.77 3.33
C PHE A 170 3.77 -8.94 3.19
N LEU A 171 4.97 -8.76 3.74
CA LEU A 171 5.95 -9.85 3.83
C LEU A 171 5.51 -10.85 4.88
N SER A 172 5.42 -12.13 4.52
CA SER A 172 4.98 -13.18 5.43
C SER A 172 6.12 -13.67 6.34
N LEU A 173 5.81 -13.88 7.61
CA LEU A 173 6.68 -14.54 8.58
C LEU A 173 6.82 -16.05 8.29
N ARG A 174 5.88 -16.63 7.55
CA ARG A 174 5.83 -18.05 7.16
C ARG A 174 6.56 -18.32 5.84
N HIS A 175 7.74 -17.73 5.66
CA HIS A 175 8.56 -17.85 4.44
C HIS A 175 9.72 -18.83 4.64
N ASN A 176 10.37 -19.22 3.54
CA ASN A 176 11.65 -19.93 3.59
C ASN A 176 12.80 -18.97 3.97
N LYS A 177 13.24 -19.04 5.22
CA LYS A 177 14.28 -18.15 5.80
C LYS A 177 15.65 -18.26 5.13
N GLU A 178 15.98 -19.42 4.57
CA GLU A 178 17.25 -19.63 3.87
C GLU A 178 17.26 -18.88 2.52
N ARG A 179 16.10 -18.83 1.86
CA ARG A 179 15.96 -18.18 0.55
C ARG A 179 15.82 -16.67 0.64
N THR A 180 15.10 -16.19 1.66
CA THR A 180 14.72 -14.77 1.77
C THR A 180 14.88 -14.30 3.21
N PRO A 181 16.12 -14.04 3.66
CA PRO A 181 16.38 -13.67 5.05
C PRO A 181 15.60 -12.42 5.46
N ALA A 182 15.10 -12.41 6.69
CA ALA A 182 14.44 -11.26 7.29
C ALA A 182 15.50 -10.26 7.78
N LEU A 183 15.91 -9.36 6.90
CA LEU A 183 16.89 -8.32 7.23
C LEU A 183 16.19 -7.00 7.57
N PRO A 184 16.62 -6.30 8.64
CA PRO A 184 16.19 -4.93 8.88
C PRO A 184 16.43 -4.05 7.64
N PRO A 185 15.53 -3.10 7.35
CA PRO A 185 14.41 -2.66 8.20
C PRO A 185 13.08 -3.39 7.92
N ALA A 186 13.10 -4.46 7.10
CA ALA A 186 11.89 -5.16 6.71
C ALA A 186 11.29 -5.96 7.88
N VAL A 187 10.07 -5.61 8.25
CA VAL A 187 9.20 -6.32 9.18
C VAL A 187 8.35 -7.31 8.39
N ARG A 188 8.20 -8.52 8.93
CA ARG A 188 7.35 -9.58 8.40
C ARG A 188 6.23 -9.86 9.37
N PHE A 189 5.04 -10.16 8.85
CA PHE A 189 3.83 -10.36 9.64
C PHE A 189 3.38 -11.81 9.60
N ASP A 190 2.80 -12.31 10.70
CA ASP A 190 2.19 -13.64 10.71
C ASP A 190 0.85 -13.59 9.95
N PRO A 191 0.70 -14.27 8.80
CA PRO A 191 -0.53 -14.26 8.03
C PRO A 191 -1.74 -14.77 8.80
N VAL A 192 -1.56 -15.61 9.83
CA VAL A 192 -2.69 -16.07 10.68
C VAL A 192 -3.24 -14.90 11.49
N VAL A 193 -2.38 -14.09 12.11
CA VAL A 193 -2.79 -12.92 12.89
C VAL A 193 -3.43 -11.86 12.00
N MET A 194 -2.86 -11.62 10.82
CA MET A 194 -3.41 -10.66 9.85
C MET A 194 -4.79 -11.10 9.32
N MET A 195 -4.98 -12.41 9.12
CA MET A 195 -6.26 -12.99 8.70
C MET A 195 -7.30 -12.93 9.80
N ASP A 196 -6.95 -13.31 11.02
CA ASP A 196 -7.82 -13.24 12.20
C ASP A 196 -8.33 -11.81 12.41
N TRP A 197 -7.41 -10.83 12.35
CA TRP A 197 -7.75 -9.42 12.38
C TRP A 197 -8.75 -9.01 11.27
N ALA A 198 -8.59 -9.52 10.04
CA ALA A 198 -9.51 -9.20 8.95
C ALA A 198 -10.90 -9.85 9.16
N LEU A 199 -10.94 -11.10 9.63
CA LEU A 199 -12.17 -11.85 9.88
C LEU A 199 -13.00 -11.30 11.05
N ASP A 200 -12.35 -10.70 12.06
CA ASP A 200 -13.03 -9.97 13.14
C ASP A 200 -13.83 -8.76 12.65
N ARG A 201 -13.52 -8.26 11.45
CA ARG A 201 -14.10 -7.04 10.87
C ARG A 201 -15.16 -7.31 9.81
N THR A 202 -15.02 -8.41 9.05
CA THR A 202 -15.97 -8.83 8.02
C THR A 202 -15.79 -10.31 7.71
N GLY A 203 -16.88 -10.99 7.34
CA GLY A 203 -16.80 -12.36 6.79
C GLY A 203 -16.35 -12.41 5.33
N LEU A 204 -16.26 -11.26 4.65
CA LEU A 204 -15.90 -11.15 3.24
C LEU A 204 -14.39 -10.93 3.08
N VAL A 205 -13.62 -11.99 3.29
CA VAL A 205 -12.15 -11.94 3.27
C VAL A 205 -11.59 -12.96 2.29
N GLN A 206 -10.58 -12.54 1.53
CA GLN A 206 -9.76 -13.40 0.67
C GLN A 206 -8.29 -13.31 1.10
N LEU A 207 -7.58 -14.44 1.07
CA LEU A 207 -6.14 -14.51 1.27
C LEU A 207 -5.49 -15.24 0.09
N ARG A 208 -4.44 -14.65 -0.46
CA ARG A 208 -3.48 -15.33 -1.35
C ARG A 208 -2.11 -15.30 -0.68
N HIS A 209 -1.47 -16.46 -0.55
CA HIS A 209 -0.17 -16.61 0.14
C HIS A 209 0.76 -17.58 -0.59
N GLU A 210 0.28 -18.31 -1.59
CA GLU A 210 1.05 -19.29 -2.33
C GLU A 210 2.11 -18.67 -3.25
N TYR A 211 1.89 -17.44 -3.71
CA TYR A 211 2.77 -16.75 -4.64
C TYR A 211 4.11 -16.37 -3.98
N LEU A 212 5.15 -16.25 -4.82
CA LEU A 212 6.53 -16.06 -4.37
C LEU A 212 6.97 -17.09 -3.32
N HIS A 213 6.36 -18.29 -3.33
CA HIS A 213 6.62 -19.40 -2.41
C HIS A 213 6.41 -19.04 -0.94
N GLY A 214 5.32 -18.35 -0.63
CA GLY A 214 4.99 -17.99 0.76
C GLY A 214 5.78 -16.79 1.29
N HIS A 215 6.58 -16.12 0.45
CA HIS A 215 7.36 -14.95 0.84
C HIS A 215 6.47 -13.75 1.18
N ASP A 216 5.40 -13.58 0.41
CA ASP A 216 4.43 -12.49 0.50
C ASP A 216 3.03 -13.08 0.72
N ALA A 217 2.18 -12.32 1.39
CA ALA A 217 0.75 -12.59 1.47
C ALA A 217 -0.03 -11.33 1.07
N THR A 218 -1.22 -11.53 0.52
CA THR A 218 -2.18 -10.47 0.22
C THR A 218 -3.52 -10.84 0.82
N ILE A 219 -4.09 -9.90 1.59
CA ILE A 219 -5.47 -9.98 2.06
C ILE A 219 -6.29 -8.92 1.34
N VAL A 220 -7.49 -9.32 0.92
CA VAL A 220 -8.56 -8.43 0.45
C VAL A 220 -9.75 -8.62 1.37
N MET A 221 -10.32 -7.52 1.85
CA MET A 221 -11.53 -7.55 2.66
C MET A 221 -12.51 -6.49 2.19
N ASP A 222 -13.79 -6.88 2.10
CA ASP A 222 -14.87 -6.04 1.60
C ASP A 222 -15.82 -5.64 2.72
N VAL A 223 -16.23 -4.37 2.70
CA VAL A 223 -17.38 -3.91 3.48
C VAL A 223 -18.61 -4.61 2.91
N ALA A 224 -19.35 -5.33 3.75
CA ALA A 224 -20.58 -5.97 3.34
C ALA A 224 -21.55 -4.91 2.80
N ALA A 225 -22.16 -5.17 1.65
CA ALA A 225 -23.30 -4.39 1.20
C ALA A 225 -24.51 -4.81 2.04
N ASP A 226 -25.12 -3.86 2.73
CA ASP A 226 -26.43 -4.03 3.38
C ASP A 226 -27.54 -4.33 2.34
#